data_AF-A0A809SIJ1-F1
#
_entry.id   AF-A0A809SIJ1-F1
#
_cell.length_a   1.000
_cell.length_b   1.000
_cell.length_c   1.000
_cell.angle_alpha   90.00
_cell.angle_beta   90.00
_cell.angle_gamma   90.00
#
_symmetry.space_group_name_H-M   'P 1'
#
loop_
_entity.id
_entity.type
_entity.pdbx_description
1 polymer ?
#
loop_
_entity_poly.entity_id
_entity_poly.type
_entity_poly.pdbx_seq_one_letter_code
_entity_poly.pdbx_strand_id
1 'polypeptide(L)'
;MKFLVSALLLLVIILGWFLNVEITSNREQRDQIQKITASRAEKSKRDAFELQAKCAQQATKTFRELGYNPSSDQLQNHYNQKLNRCFMAVSTQFGSFKYLFDAYEEREYAEFNRVFIKGGNPIIVCSLMPLGAELKSCNSDREYSAFIEQYLN
;
A
#
# COMPACT_ATOMS: atom_id res chain seq x y z
N MET A 1 38.33 -59.98 17.62
CA MET A 1 36.90 -59.59 17.68
C MET A 1 36.58 -58.52 18.73
N LYS A 2 36.93 -58.69 20.01
CA LYS A 2 36.58 -57.70 21.08
C LYS A 2 37.09 -56.27 20.82
N PHE A 3 38.33 -56.11 20.34
CA PHE A 3 38.90 -54.80 20.02
C PHE A 3 38.21 -54.07 18.87
N LEU A 4 37.77 -54.81 17.83
CA LEU A 4 37.02 -54.26 16.70
C LEU A 4 35.65 -53.73 17.13
N VAL A 5 34.95 -54.48 17.98
CA VAL A 5 33.64 -54.05 18.53
C VAL A 5 33.78 -52.80 19.39
N SER A 6 34.82 -52.72 20.23
CA SER A 6 35.07 -51.54 21.06
C SER A 6 35.42 -50.30 20.23
N ALA A 7 36.20 -50.46 19.15
CA ALA A 7 36.55 -49.36 18.26
C ALA A 7 35.32 -48.83 17.49
N LEU A 8 34.44 -49.73 17.03
CA LEU A 8 33.16 -49.35 16.39
C LEU A 8 32.23 -48.58 17.34
N LEU A 9 32.12 -49.02 18.59
CA LEU A 9 31.29 -48.34 19.60
C LEU A 9 31.77 -46.91 19.86
N LEU A 10 33.07 -46.69 19.98
CA LEU A 10 33.64 -45.34 20.14
C LEU A 10 33.33 -44.45 18.93
N LEU A 11 33.42 -45.00 17.72
CA LEU A 11 33.15 -44.29 16.49
C LEU A 11 31.70 -43.83 16.39
N VAL A 12 30.74 -44.67 16.80
CA VAL A 12 29.31 -44.33 16.85
C VAL A 12 29.04 -43.21 17.84
N ILE A 13 29.67 -43.22 19.02
CA ILE A 13 29.49 -42.17 20.03
C ILE A 13 30.00 -40.82 19.52
N ILE A 14 31.17 -40.80 18.88
CA ILE A 14 31.76 -39.58 18.32
C ILE A 14 30.88 -39.00 17.20
N LEU A 15 30.42 -39.85 16.27
CA LEU A 15 29.51 -39.43 15.20
C LEU A 15 28.18 -38.91 15.75
N GLY A 16 27.62 -39.59 16.76
CA GLY A 16 26.39 -39.15 17.44
C GLY A 16 26.55 -37.78 18.10
N TRP A 17 27.70 -37.53 18.73
CA TRP A 17 28.00 -36.22 19.31
C TRP A 17 28.13 -35.13 18.24
N PHE A 18 28.89 -35.39 17.16
CA PHE A 18 29.07 -34.44 16.07
C PHE A 18 27.75 -34.07 15.38
N LEU A 19 26.93 -35.09 15.07
CA LEU A 19 25.59 -34.89 14.50
C LEU A 19 24.69 -34.09 15.44
N ASN A 20 24.73 -34.36 16.74
CA ASN A 20 23.91 -33.62 17.70
C ASN A 20 24.32 -32.14 17.77
N VAL A 21 25.63 -31.86 17.78
CA VAL A 21 26.16 -30.48 17.76
C VAL A 21 25.71 -29.74 16.49
N GLU A 22 25.84 -30.35 15.33
CA GLU A 22 25.43 -29.76 14.05
C GLU A 22 23.91 -29.53 14.00
N ILE A 23 23.10 -30.48 14.48
CA ILE A 23 21.64 -30.34 14.59
C ILE A 23 21.28 -29.17 15.51
N THR A 24 21.94 -29.04 16.67
CA THR A 24 21.67 -27.94 17.60
C THR A 24 22.02 -26.58 17.01
N SER A 25 23.16 -26.47 16.32
CA SER A 25 23.59 -25.22 15.69
C SER A 25 22.64 -24.83 14.54
N ASN A 26 22.26 -25.80 13.70
CA ASN A 26 21.30 -25.57 12.63
C ASN A 26 19.92 -25.15 13.16
N ARG A 27 19.46 -25.72 14.28
CA ARG A 27 18.22 -25.29 14.94
C ARG A 27 18.32 -23.85 15.42
N GLU A 28 19.40 -23.50 16.11
CA GLU A 28 19.60 -22.14 16.60
C GLU A 28 19.65 -21.11 15.46
N GLN A 29 20.35 -21.42 14.36
CA GLN A 29 20.36 -20.55 13.18
C GLN A 29 18.97 -20.38 12.58
N ARG A 30 18.18 -21.46 12.47
CA ARG A 30 16.80 -21.40 11.99
C ARG A 30 15.93 -20.54 12.90
N ASP A 31 16.07 -20.69 14.21
CA ASP A 31 15.31 -19.92 15.20
C ASP A 31 15.67 -18.43 15.12
N GLN A 32 16.96 -18.10 14.96
CA GLN A 32 17.43 -16.73 14.76
C GLN A 32 16.87 -16.13 13.45
N ILE A 33 16.94 -16.87 12.34
CA ILE A 33 16.39 -16.44 11.05
C ILE A 33 14.89 -16.20 11.17
N GLN A 34 14.16 -17.11 11.80
CA GLN A 34 12.72 -16.98 12.00
C GLN A 34 12.38 -15.76 12.86
N LYS A 35 13.10 -15.55 13.97
CA LYS A 35 12.91 -14.39 14.85
C LYS A 35 13.22 -13.07 14.16
N ILE A 36 14.32 -12.99 13.40
CA ILE A 36 14.70 -11.79 12.65
C ILE A 36 13.65 -11.51 11.57
N THR A 37 13.21 -12.54 10.85
CA THR A 37 12.21 -12.42 9.79
C THR A 37 10.88 -11.94 10.36
N ALA A 38 10.43 -12.51 11.48
CA ALA A 38 9.21 -12.07 12.17
C ALA A 38 9.34 -10.62 12.66
N SER A 39 10.46 -10.27 13.30
CA SER A 39 10.70 -8.89 13.77
C SER A 39 10.70 -7.87 12.63
N ARG A 40 11.31 -8.21 11.49
CA ARG A 40 11.30 -7.36 10.28
C ARG A 40 9.91 -7.24 9.69
N ALA A 41 9.15 -8.32 9.61
CA ALA A 41 7.77 -8.29 9.12
C ALA A 41 6.90 -7.40 10.00
N GLU A 42 7.00 -7.53 11.32
CA GLU A 42 6.28 -6.69 12.29
C GLU A 42 6.70 -5.22 12.19
N LYS A 43 7.99 -4.93 12.03
CA LYS A 43 8.46 -3.57 11.81
C LYS A 43 7.90 -2.99 10.50
N SER A 44 8.02 -3.72 9.40
CA SER A 44 7.48 -3.31 8.09
C SER A 44 5.99 -3.02 8.15
N LYS A 45 5.23 -3.82 8.90
CA LYS A 45 3.79 -3.61 9.10
C LYS A 45 3.49 -2.34 9.89
N ARG A 46 4.24 -2.07 10.97
CA ARG A 46 4.12 -0.83 11.75
C ARG A 46 4.45 0.40 10.90
N ASP A 47 5.55 0.36 10.15
CA ASP A 47 5.97 1.45 9.29
C ASP A 47 4.90 1.75 8.21
N ALA A 48 4.30 0.70 7.63
CA ALA A 48 3.20 0.85 6.67
C ALA A 48 1.95 1.52 7.28
N PHE A 49 1.56 1.13 8.50
CA PHE A 49 0.44 1.78 9.20
C PHE A 49 0.74 3.24 9.56
N GLU A 50 1.99 3.53 9.95
CA GLU A 50 2.40 4.91 10.24
C GLU A 50 2.32 5.79 8.98
N LEU A 51 2.77 5.29 7.83
CA LEU A 51 2.65 6.02 6.56
C LEU A 51 1.19 6.26 6.16
N GLN A 52 0.33 5.24 6.31
CA GLN A 52 -1.10 5.40 6.05
C GLN A 52 -1.75 6.42 7.01
N ALA A 53 -1.37 6.41 8.30
CA ALA A 53 -1.88 7.37 9.28
C ALA A 53 -1.45 8.81 8.95
N LYS A 54 -0.17 9.01 8.58
CA LYS A 54 0.34 10.31 8.12
C LYS A 54 -0.38 10.78 6.85
N CYS A 55 -0.64 9.87 5.92
CA CYS A 55 -1.41 10.18 4.71
C CYS A 55 -2.84 10.61 5.05
N ALA A 56 -3.54 9.86 5.91
CA ALA A 56 -4.89 10.22 6.32
C ALA A 56 -4.94 11.60 7.01
N GLN A 57 -3.96 11.90 7.85
CA GLN A 57 -3.84 13.20 8.50
C GLN A 57 -3.61 14.33 7.49
N GLN A 58 -2.67 14.17 6.56
CA GLN A 58 -2.38 15.16 5.54
C GLN A 58 -3.57 15.36 4.60
N ALA A 59 -4.16 14.28 4.09
CA ALA A 59 -5.35 14.36 3.23
C ALA A 59 -6.52 15.07 3.92
N THR A 60 -6.76 14.82 5.22
CA THR A 60 -7.79 15.52 5.99
C THR A 60 -7.48 17.01 6.15
N LYS A 61 -6.19 17.35 6.35
CA LYS A 61 -5.74 18.75 6.43
C LYS A 61 -5.96 19.46 5.09
N THR A 62 -5.42 18.91 4.00
CA THR A 62 -5.56 19.44 2.63
C THR A 62 -7.03 19.57 2.23
N PHE A 63 -7.87 18.57 2.56
CA PHE A 63 -9.31 18.63 2.30
C PHE A 63 -9.98 19.86 2.92
N ARG A 64 -9.62 20.20 4.16
CA ARG A 64 -10.15 21.39 4.85
C ARG A 64 -9.56 22.68 4.31
N GLU A 65 -8.28 22.69 3.98
CA GLU A 65 -7.57 23.86 3.43
C GLU A 65 -8.09 24.25 2.04
N LEU A 66 -8.47 23.26 1.22
CA LEU A 66 -9.15 23.46 -0.06
C LEU A 66 -10.63 23.87 0.08
N GLY A 67 -11.16 23.94 1.31
CA GLY A 67 -12.51 24.42 1.59
C GLY A 67 -13.63 23.38 1.41
N TYR A 68 -13.30 22.10 1.24
CA TYR A 68 -14.31 21.05 1.17
C TYR A 68 -15.02 20.87 2.52
N ASN A 69 -16.32 20.57 2.46
CA ASN A 69 -17.15 20.43 3.64
C ASN A 69 -17.33 18.93 4.00
N PRO A 70 -16.82 18.46 5.15
CA PRO A 70 -16.96 17.06 5.56
C PRO A 70 -18.41 16.57 5.72
N SER A 71 -19.37 17.49 5.88
CA SER A 71 -20.79 17.14 6.00
C SER A 71 -21.47 16.88 4.65
N SER A 72 -20.89 17.35 3.54
CA SER A 72 -21.51 17.22 2.22
C SER A 72 -20.61 16.65 1.12
N ASP A 73 -19.31 16.63 1.37
CA ASP A 73 -18.30 16.13 0.45
C ASP A 73 -17.65 14.88 1.06
N GLN A 74 -17.34 13.92 0.20
CA GLN A 74 -16.73 12.65 0.59
C GLN A 74 -15.24 12.69 0.32
N LEU A 75 -14.47 12.25 1.31
CA LEU A 75 -13.02 12.10 1.24
C LEU A 75 -12.66 10.62 1.37
N GLN A 76 -11.94 10.10 0.37
CA GLN A 76 -11.18 8.86 0.46
C GLN A 76 -9.69 9.20 0.38
N ASN A 77 -8.86 8.54 1.17
CA ASN A 77 -7.41 8.72 1.14
C ASN A 77 -6.68 7.37 1.13
N HIS A 78 -5.53 7.34 0.48
CA HIS A 78 -4.71 6.13 0.37
C HIS A 78 -3.24 6.48 0.16
N TYR A 79 -2.36 5.87 0.96
CA TYR A 79 -0.92 5.94 0.71
C TYR A 79 -0.51 4.83 -0.25
N ASN A 80 -0.24 5.21 -1.49
CA ASN A 80 0.21 4.28 -2.51
C ASN A 80 1.71 4.02 -2.35
N GLN A 81 2.08 2.84 -1.87
CA GLN A 81 3.47 2.48 -1.60
C GLN A 81 4.32 2.42 -2.88
N LYS A 82 3.75 2.01 -4.01
CA LYS A 82 4.47 1.89 -5.29
C LYS A 82 4.86 3.25 -5.83
N LEU A 83 3.96 4.22 -5.69
CA LEU A 83 4.17 5.59 -6.13
C LEU A 83 4.83 6.47 -5.05
N ASN A 84 4.92 5.97 -3.81
CA ASN A 84 5.40 6.68 -2.63
C ASN A 84 4.68 8.02 -2.42
N ARG A 85 3.34 8.01 -2.54
CA ARG A 85 2.51 9.22 -2.55
C ARG A 85 1.23 9.03 -1.74
N CYS A 86 0.74 10.13 -1.17
CA CYS A 86 -0.54 10.14 -0.48
C CYS A 86 -1.61 10.71 -1.40
N PHE A 87 -2.52 9.86 -1.87
CA PHE A 87 -3.61 10.29 -2.71
C PHE A 87 -4.86 10.57 -1.87
N MET A 88 -5.59 11.60 -2.28
CA MET A 88 -6.95 11.87 -1.81
C MET A 88 -7.90 11.92 -3.00
N ALA A 89 -8.98 11.16 -2.92
CA ALA A 89 -10.10 11.27 -3.84
C ALA A 89 -11.23 12.01 -3.13
N VAL A 90 -11.72 13.06 -3.78
CA VAL A 90 -12.80 13.92 -3.28
C VAL A 90 -14.01 13.77 -4.20
N SER A 91 -15.19 13.67 -3.62
CA SER A 91 -16.45 13.69 -4.36
C SER A 91 -17.42 14.67 -3.69
N THR A 92 -17.91 15.66 -4.42
CA THR A 92 -18.84 16.66 -3.88
C THR A 92 -20.30 16.23 -4.05
N GLN A 93 -21.23 16.99 -3.47
CA GLN A 93 -22.67 16.74 -3.43
C GLN A 93 -23.24 16.04 -4.69
N PHE A 94 -23.76 14.81 -4.48
CA PHE A 94 -24.31 13.87 -5.46
C PHE A 94 -23.32 13.24 -6.47
N GLY A 95 -22.02 13.35 -6.24
CA GLY A 95 -21.00 12.78 -7.12
C GLY A 95 -20.86 13.51 -8.45
N SER A 96 -21.38 14.74 -8.51
CA SER A 96 -21.32 15.58 -9.72
C SER A 96 -19.91 16.06 -9.99
N PHE A 97 -19.12 16.36 -8.95
CA PHE A 97 -17.69 16.66 -9.08
C PHE A 97 -16.89 15.61 -8.34
N LYS A 98 -15.84 15.10 -8.99
CA LYS A 98 -14.90 14.17 -8.42
C LYS A 98 -13.49 14.60 -8.80
N TYR A 99 -12.58 14.50 -7.84
CA TYR A 99 -11.18 14.86 -8.00
C TYR A 99 -10.28 13.78 -7.42
N LEU A 100 -9.08 13.66 -7.98
CA LEU A 100 -7.97 12.92 -7.41
C LEU A 100 -6.79 13.86 -7.25
N PHE A 101 -6.28 14.01 -6.03
CA PHE A 101 -5.12 14.84 -5.71
C PHE A 101 -4.04 14.02 -5.01
N ASP A 102 -2.80 14.48 -5.12
CA ASP A 102 -1.74 14.17 -4.17
C ASP A 102 -1.80 15.19 -3.02
N ALA A 103 -2.01 14.71 -1.80
CA ALA A 103 -2.22 15.57 -0.63
C ALA A 103 -0.94 16.28 -0.14
N TYR A 104 0.25 15.82 -0.55
CA TYR A 104 1.52 16.48 -0.19
C TYR A 104 2.01 17.42 -1.28
N GLU A 105 1.90 17.02 -2.55
CA GLU A 105 2.31 17.87 -3.67
C GLU A 105 1.23 18.85 -4.11
N GLU A 106 0.01 18.75 -3.56
CA GLU A 106 -1.16 19.55 -3.92
C GLU A 106 -1.43 19.53 -5.44
N ARG A 107 -1.14 18.38 -6.06
CA ARG A 107 -1.24 18.17 -7.50
C ARG A 107 -2.48 17.37 -7.84
N GLU A 108 -3.27 17.87 -8.78
CA GLU A 108 -4.40 17.17 -9.37
C GLU A 108 -3.94 16.12 -10.40
N TYR A 109 -4.59 14.95 -10.36
CA TYR A 109 -4.35 13.81 -11.24
C TYR A 109 -5.58 13.43 -12.05
N ALA A 110 -6.77 13.76 -11.58
CA ALA A 110 -7.99 13.59 -12.33
C ALA A 110 -9.07 14.55 -11.84
N GLU A 111 -9.90 14.99 -12.77
CA GLU A 111 -11.14 15.71 -12.53
C GLU A 111 -12.24 15.02 -13.34
N PHE A 112 -13.41 14.89 -12.73
CA PHE A 112 -14.65 14.53 -13.38
C PHE A 112 -15.76 15.45 -12.90
N ASN A 113 -16.46 16.07 -13.84
CA ASN A 113 -17.55 16.99 -13.59
C ASN A 113 -18.73 16.64 -14.49
N ARG A 114 -19.88 16.39 -13.88
CA ARG A 114 -21.16 16.14 -14.54
C ARG A 114 -22.10 17.31 -14.27
N VAL A 115 -22.31 18.14 -15.28
CA VAL A 115 -23.19 19.29 -15.23
C VAL A 115 -24.56 18.90 -15.76
N PHE A 116 -25.59 18.95 -14.90
CA PHE A 116 -26.98 18.71 -15.29
C PHE A 116 -27.61 19.99 -15.85
N ILE A 117 -28.09 19.93 -17.09
CA ILE A 117 -28.81 21.03 -17.74
C ILE A 117 -30.31 20.75 -17.67
N LYS A 118 -31.09 21.75 -17.26
CA LYS A 118 -32.56 21.62 -17.18
C LYS A 118 -33.14 21.34 -18.57
N GLY A 119 -33.74 20.17 -18.74
CA GLY A 119 -34.38 19.76 -19.99
C GLY A 119 -33.41 19.29 -21.08
N GLY A 120 -32.13 19.06 -20.75
CA GLY A 120 -31.11 18.57 -21.69
C GLY A 120 -30.35 17.36 -21.15
N ASN A 121 -29.45 16.84 -21.99
CA ASN A 121 -28.50 15.81 -21.58
C ASN A 121 -27.40 16.40 -20.68
N PRO A 122 -26.91 15.67 -19.67
CA PRO A 122 -25.82 16.13 -18.83
C PRO A 122 -24.53 16.27 -19.66
N ILE A 123 -23.79 17.35 -19.43
CA ILE A 123 -22.45 17.54 -20.00
C ILE A 123 -21.44 16.92 -19.03
N ILE A 124 -20.54 16.11 -19.58
CA ILE A 124 -19.42 15.52 -18.83
C ILE A 124 -18.15 16.24 -19.26
N VAL A 125 -17.46 16.82 -18.28
CA VAL A 125 -16.08 17.31 -18.42
C VAL A 125 -15.22 16.37 -17.60
N CYS A 126 -14.26 15.71 -18.22
CA CYS A 126 -13.37 14.79 -17.52
C CYS A 126 -11.96 14.85 -18.08
N SER A 127 -11.01 15.04 -17.17
CA SER A 127 -9.59 15.23 -17.44
C SER A 127 -8.79 14.25 -16.59
N LEU A 128 -7.96 13.45 -17.22
CA LEU A 128 -7.08 12.47 -16.59
C LEU A 128 -5.63 12.91 -16.87
N MET A 129 -4.82 13.04 -15.83
CA MET A 129 -3.43 13.49 -15.88
C MET A 129 -2.51 12.37 -15.40
N PRO A 130 -2.15 11.39 -16.25
CA PRO A 130 -1.31 10.28 -15.84
C PRO A 130 0.11 10.75 -15.50
N LEU A 131 0.79 10.01 -14.63
CA LEU A 131 2.19 10.30 -14.29
C LEU A 131 3.08 10.15 -15.52
N GLY A 132 3.70 11.25 -15.96
CA GLY A 132 4.67 11.26 -17.06
C GLY A 132 4.07 11.04 -18.45
N ALA A 133 2.75 11.16 -18.60
CA ALA A 133 2.08 11.09 -19.89
C ALA A 133 1.27 12.36 -20.19
N GLU A 134 0.79 12.46 -21.43
CA GLU A 134 -0.08 13.55 -21.84
C GLU A 134 -1.47 13.45 -21.20
N LEU A 135 -2.11 14.61 -21.06
CA LEU A 135 -3.49 14.76 -20.61
C LEU A 135 -4.42 13.92 -21.50
N LYS A 136 -5.33 13.17 -20.88
CA LYS A 136 -6.36 12.40 -21.57
C LYS A 136 -7.73 12.84 -21.11
N SER A 137 -8.69 12.92 -22.03
CA SER A 137 -10.10 13.10 -21.67
C SER A 137 -10.76 11.76 -21.40
N CYS A 138 -11.76 11.73 -20.51
CA CYS A 138 -12.65 10.60 -20.35
C CYS A 138 -14.11 10.98 -20.65
N ASN A 139 -14.97 9.99 -20.91
CA ASN A 139 -16.36 10.24 -21.29
C ASN A 139 -17.36 9.69 -20.28
N SER A 140 -16.90 9.01 -19.24
CA SER A 140 -17.78 8.34 -18.29
C SER A 140 -17.19 8.26 -16.90
N ASP A 141 -18.08 8.14 -15.92
CA ASP A 141 -17.72 7.91 -14.51
C ASP A 141 -16.91 6.62 -14.33
N ARG A 142 -17.18 5.62 -15.18
CA ARG A 142 -16.48 4.33 -15.19
C ARG A 142 -15.03 4.48 -15.63
N GLU A 143 -14.78 5.25 -16.68
CA GLU A 143 -13.41 5.53 -17.15
C GLU A 143 -12.61 6.30 -16.10
N TYR A 144 -13.24 7.30 -15.46
CA TYR A 144 -12.64 8.01 -14.33
C TYR A 144 -12.30 7.05 -13.18
N SER A 145 -13.26 6.22 -12.76
CA SER A 145 -13.08 5.28 -11.65
C SER A 145 -11.95 4.28 -11.93
N ALA A 146 -11.93 3.70 -13.13
CA ALA A 146 -10.87 2.78 -13.56
C ALA A 146 -9.49 3.46 -13.59
N PHE A 147 -9.43 4.75 -13.95
CA PHE A 147 -8.19 5.51 -13.91
C PHE A 147 -7.68 5.74 -12.48
N ILE A 148 -8.56 6.11 -11.53
CA ILE A 148 -8.12 6.43 -10.17
C ILE A 148 -7.77 5.19 -9.34
N GLU A 149 -8.29 4.00 -9.70
CA GLU A 149 -7.99 2.74 -9.02
C GLU A 149 -6.49 2.45 -8.94
N GLN A 150 -5.71 2.77 -9.99
CA GLN A 150 -4.26 2.54 -9.96
C GLN A 150 -3.53 3.38 -8.91
N TYR A 151 -4.14 4.48 -8.44
CA TYR A 151 -3.60 5.37 -7.42
C TYR A 151 -4.09 5.02 -6.01
N LEU A 152 -5.29 4.45 -5.89
CA LEU A 152 -5.92 4.11 -4.60
C LEU A 152 -5.76 2.65 -4.18
N ASN A 153 -4.96 1.85 -4.92
CA ASN A 153 -4.64 0.45 -4.65
C ASN A 153 -3.31 0.25 -3.91
#